data_AF-A0A226M7N0-F1
#
_entry.id   AF-A0A226M7N0-F1
#
_cell.length_a   1.000
_cell.length_b   1.000
_cell.length_c   1.000
_cell.angle_alpha   90.00
_cell.angle_beta   90.00
_cell.angle_gamma   90.00
#
_symmetry.space_group_name_H-M   'P 1'
#
loop_
_entity.id
_entity.type
_entity.pdbx_description
1 polymer ?
#
loop_
_entity_poly.entity_id
_entity_poly.type
_entity_poly.pdbx_seq_one_letter_code
_entity_poly.pdbx_strand_id
1 'polypeptide(L)'
;TFHGHPRLLVSDVHSQYESVRRGEREIPEYFNFASDVLDKWSEIEKAGKRPSNSAFWWISGNGEEVKWSFEELGFLSRKVANMLTKVCGLQKGDRVIVVLPRIPEWWLVNVACIRTGQ
;
A
#
# COMPACT_ATOMS: atom_id res chain seq x y z
N THR A 1 -13.99 -17.91 3.48
CA THR A 1 -13.87 -18.73 2.26
C THR A 1 -13.45 -17.83 1.12
N PHE A 2 -12.19 -17.93 0.67
CA PHE A 2 -11.60 -17.02 -0.33
C PHE A 2 -12.00 -17.46 -1.74
N HIS A 3 -13.00 -16.82 -2.36
CA HIS A 3 -13.42 -17.09 -3.74
C HIS A 3 -13.40 -15.78 -4.54
N GLY A 4 -12.80 -15.80 -5.75
CA GLY A 4 -13.17 -14.83 -6.79
C GLY A 4 -12.08 -14.10 -7.59
N HIS A 5 -10.78 -14.30 -7.35
CA HIS A 5 -9.75 -13.79 -8.28
C HIS A 5 -8.95 -14.95 -8.87
N PRO A 6 -8.48 -14.84 -10.14
CA PRO A 6 -7.47 -15.77 -10.64
C PRO A 6 -6.28 -15.61 -9.69
N ARG A 7 -6.03 -16.61 -8.86
CA ARG A 7 -4.78 -16.66 -8.10
C ARG A 7 -3.71 -16.84 -9.16
N LEU A 8 -2.95 -15.80 -9.43
CA LEU A 8 -1.68 -15.96 -10.14
C LEU A 8 -0.91 -17.04 -9.38
N LEU A 9 -0.53 -18.09 -10.10
CA LEU A 9 0.31 -19.12 -9.53
C LEU A 9 1.67 -18.48 -9.23
N VAL A 10 2.40 -19.06 -8.28
CA VAL A 10 3.77 -18.60 -7.98
C VAL A 10 4.64 -18.61 -9.24
N SER A 11 4.40 -19.57 -10.14
CA SER A 11 5.02 -19.63 -11.47
C SER A 11 4.72 -18.41 -12.34
N ASP A 12 3.49 -17.88 -12.28
CA ASP A 12 3.08 -16.72 -13.08
C ASP A 12 3.74 -15.45 -12.56
N VAL A 13 3.79 -15.29 -11.23
CA VAL A 13 4.49 -14.16 -10.57
C VAL A 13 5.98 -14.21 -10.89
N HIS A 14 6.60 -15.39 -10.80
CA HIS A 14 8.02 -15.57 -11.12
C HIS A 14 8.32 -15.28 -12.59
N SER A 15 7.48 -15.78 -13.51
CA SER A 15 7.62 -15.50 -14.95
C SER A 15 7.50 -14.00 -15.26
N GLN A 16 6.53 -13.30 -14.65
CA GLN A 16 6.39 -11.86 -14.81
C GLN A 16 7.60 -11.09 -14.29
N TYR A 17 8.12 -11.48 -13.12
CA TYR A 17 9.33 -10.89 -12.56
C TYR A 17 10.54 -11.07 -13.48
N GLU A 18 10.75 -12.29 -13.99
CA GLU A 18 11.87 -12.58 -14.88
C GLU A 18 11.74 -11.85 -16.24
N SER A 19 10.53 -11.71 -16.77
CA SER A 19 10.29 -10.90 -17.99
C SER A 19 10.65 -9.43 -17.80
N VAL A 20 10.29 -8.83 -16.65
CA VAL A 20 10.70 -7.46 -16.31
C VAL A 20 12.22 -7.36 -16.16
N ARG A 21 12.86 -8.34 -15.49
CA ARG A 21 14.32 -8.39 -15.34
C ARG A 21 15.06 -8.48 -16.67
N ARG A 22 14.53 -9.24 -17.62
CA ARG A 22 15.11 -9.40 -18.96
C ARG A 22 14.82 -8.22 -19.89
N GLY A 23 14.07 -7.21 -19.43
CA GLY A 23 13.68 -6.05 -20.24
C GLY A 23 12.65 -6.37 -21.32
N GLU A 24 11.96 -7.51 -21.21
CA GLU A 24 10.93 -7.97 -22.15
C GLU A 24 9.58 -7.26 -21.92
N ARG A 25 9.51 -6.39 -20.91
CA ARG A 25 8.31 -5.66 -20.51
C ARG A 25 8.63 -4.18 -20.35
N GLU A 26 7.78 -3.34 -20.93
CA GLU A 26 7.92 -1.89 -20.79
C GLU A 26 7.70 -1.46 -19.34
N ILE A 27 8.67 -0.71 -18.81
CA ILE A 27 8.61 -0.13 -17.47
C ILE A 27 7.88 1.21 -17.61
N PRO A 28 6.81 1.46 -16.83
CA PRO A 28 6.13 2.75 -16.86
C PRO A 28 7.08 3.90 -16.54
N GLU A 29 6.97 5.01 -17.27
CA GLU A 29 7.73 6.23 -16.98
C GLU A 29 7.45 6.77 -15.57
N TYR A 30 6.20 6.62 -15.10
CA TYR A 30 5.76 7.02 -13.77
C TYR A 30 5.19 5.82 -13.00
N PHE A 31 5.61 5.67 -11.75
CA PHE A 31 5.08 4.65 -10.85
C PHE A 31 5.11 5.13 -9.40
N ASN A 32 3.99 4.98 -8.69
CA ASN A 32 3.87 5.18 -7.26
C ASN A 32 3.13 4.01 -6.62
N PHE A 33 3.75 3.28 -5.70
CA PHE A 33 3.11 2.12 -5.08
C PHE A 33 1.79 2.47 -4.36
N ALA A 34 1.67 3.65 -3.76
CA ALA A 34 0.47 4.04 -3.03
C ALA A 34 -0.73 4.30 -3.96
N SER A 35 -0.54 5.01 -5.08
CA SER A 35 -1.64 5.24 -6.04
C SER A 35 -1.81 4.09 -7.03
N ASP A 36 -0.71 3.54 -7.56
CA ASP A 36 -0.78 2.53 -8.63
C ASP A 36 -1.09 1.12 -8.16
N VAL A 37 -1.00 0.86 -6.85
CA VAL A 37 -1.31 -0.46 -6.26
C VAL A 37 -2.38 -0.32 -5.19
N LEU A 38 -2.11 0.42 -4.11
CA LEU A 38 -3.04 0.44 -2.96
C LEU A 38 -4.37 1.11 -3.29
N ASP A 39 -4.35 2.27 -3.97
CA ASP A 39 -5.58 2.96 -4.35
C ASP A 39 -6.38 2.18 -5.40
N LYS A 40 -5.72 1.52 -6.36
CA LYS A 40 -6.40 0.61 -7.31
C LYS A 40 -7.13 -0.54 -6.60
N TRP A 41 -6.52 -1.12 -5.56
CA TRP A 41 -7.20 -2.13 -4.74
C TRP A 41 -8.40 -1.54 -4.01
N SER A 42 -8.26 -0.35 -3.42
CA SER A 42 -9.39 0.35 -2.78
C SER A 42 -10.53 0.63 -3.76
N GLU A 43 -10.24 1.06 -4.99
CA GLU A 43 -11.24 1.31 -6.03
C GLU A 43 -11.99 0.04 -6.45
N ILE A 44 -11.28 -1.09 -6.59
CA ILE A 44 -11.87 -2.39 -6.90
C ILE A 44 -12.84 -2.83 -5.79
N GLU A 45 -12.47 -2.64 -4.52
CA GLU A 45 -13.35 -2.92 -3.37
C GLU A 45 -14.58 -2.02 -3.38
N LYS A 46 -14.40 -0.71 -3.59
CA LYS A 46 -15.50 0.28 -3.65
C LYS A 46 -16.48 0.02 -4.79
N ALA A 47 -15.98 -0.45 -5.92
CA ALA A 47 -16.80 -0.80 -7.06
C ALA A 47 -17.58 -2.12 -6.85
N GLY A 48 -17.46 -2.77 -5.70
CA GLY A 48 -18.11 -4.05 -5.40
C GLY A 48 -17.58 -5.21 -6.23
N LYS A 49 -16.48 -5.02 -6.96
CA LYS A 49 -15.86 -6.06 -7.82
C LYS A 49 -15.14 -7.12 -7.00
N ARG A 50 -14.89 -6.85 -5.71
CA ARG A 50 -14.25 -7.75 -4.76
C ARG A 50 -14.81 -7.49 -3.36
N PRO A 51 -14.99 -8.54 -2.53
CA PRO A 51 -15.30 -8.36 -1.12
C PRO A 51 -14.17 -7.61 -0.40
N SER A 52 -14.54 -6.76 0.56
CA SER A 52 -13.58 -6.02 1.38
C SER A 52 -12.75 -7.01 2.19
N ASN A 53 -11.48 -7.15 1.80
CA ASN A 53 -10.53 -8.04 2.47
C ASN A 53 -9.61 -7.19 3.33
N SER A 54 -9.19 -7.71 4.49
CA SER A 54 -8.17 -7.04 5.29
C SER A 54 -6.87 -6.95 4.50
N ALA A 55 -6.47 -5.73 4.14
CA ALA A 55 -5.19 -5.40 3.54
C ALA A 55 -4.06 -5.48 4.57
N PHE A 56 -4.40 -5.11 5.80
CA PHE A 56 -3.50 -5.14 6.94
C PHE A 56 -4.21 -5.74 8.15
N TRP A 57 -3.54 -6.65 8.83
CA TRP A 57 -4.00 -7.20 10.10
C TRP A 57 -2.82 -7.26 11.06
N TRP A 58 -2.93 -6.49 12.14
CA TRP A 58 -2.00 -6.49 13.25
C TRP A 58 -2.66 -7.06 14.49
N ILE A 59 -1.87 -7.81 15.25
CA ILE A 59 -2.26 -8.43 16.51
C ILE A 59 -1.17 -8.11 17.53
N SER A 60 -1.56 -7.58 18.66
CA SER A 60 -0.65 -7.28 19.76
C SER A 60 -0.34 -8.53 20.61
N GLY A 61 0.63 -8.40 21.52
CA GLY A 61 0.89 -9.45 22.52
C GLY A 61 -0.21 -9.61 23.58
N ASN A 62 -1.09 -8.61 23.76
CA ASN A 62 -2.22 -8.66 24.71
C ASN A 62 -3.56 -9.03 24.04
N GLY A 63 -3.56 -9.37 22.75
CA GLY A 63 -4.76 -9.80 22.01
C GLY A 63 -5.57 -8.67 21.38
N GLU A 64 -5.07 -7.43 21.39
CA GLU A 64 -5.65 -6.33 20.62
C GLU A 64 -5.43 -6.57 19.12
N GLU A 65 -6.45 -6.29 18.32
CA GLU A 65 -6.41 -6.45 16.87
C GLU A 65 -6.70 -5.14 16.16
N VAL A 66 -5.92 -4.86 15.11
CA VAL A 66 -6.20 -3.79 14.16
C VAL A 66 -6.30 -4.41 12.78
N LYS A 67 -7.46 -4.26 12.15
CA LYS A 67 -7.71 -4.69 10.77
C LYS A 67 -8.04 -3.47 9.93
N TRP A 68 -7.37 -3.32 8.81
CA TRP A 68 -7.69 -2.31 7.81
C TRP A 68 -7.94 -2.98 6.47
N SER A 69 -9.07 -2.64 5.85
CA SER A 69 -9.33 -2.81 4.42
C SER A 69 -8.39 -1.93 3.57
N PHE A 70 -8.36 -2.14 2.26
CA PHE A 70 -7.60 -1.25 1.37
C PHE A 70 -8.17 0.17 1.37
N GLU A 71 -9.49 0.32 1.53
CA GLU A 71 -10.11 1.62 1.70
C GLU A 71 -9.64 2.35 2.96
N GLU A 72 -9.67 1.70 4.11
CA GLU A 72 -9.25 2.30 5.38
C GLU A 72 -7.76 2.65 5.34
N LEU A 73 -6.93 1.75 4.84
CA LEU A 73 -5.50 2.00 4.66
C LEU A 73 -5.25 3.19 3.71
N GLY A 74 -5.99 3.27 2.60
CA GLY A 74 -5.91 4.37 1.65
C GLY A 74 -6.37 5.71 2.23
N PHE A 75 -7.42 5.70 3.07
CA PHE A 75 -7.91 6.89 3.76
C PHE A 75 -6.92 7.38 4.82
N LEU A 76 -6.49 6.49 5.72
CA LEU A 76 -5.58 6.81 6.83
C LEU A 76 -4.22 7.29 6.32
N SER A 77 -3.64 6.61 5.31
CA SER A 77 -2.36 7.03 4.73
C SER A 77 -2.43 8.40 4.05
N ARG A 78 -3.54 8.75 3.38
CA ARG A 78 -3.76 10.11 2.83
C ARG A 78 -3.89 11.17 3.92
N LYS A 79 -4.53 10.83 5.04
CA LYS A 79 -4.62 11.72 6.20
C LYS A 79 -3.22 12.02 6.77
N VAL A 80 -2.38 11.00 6.91
CA VAL A 80 -0.99 11.16 7.36
C VAL A 80 -0.16 11.94 6.34
N ALA A 81 -0.30 11.65 5.04
CA ALA A 81 0.37 12.40 3.98
C ALA A 81 0.04 13.90 4.00
N ASN A 82 -1.24 14.24 4.18
CA ASN A 82 -1.68 15.62 4.33
C ASN A 82 -1.11 16.29 5.58
N MET A 83 -0.97 15.54 6.68
CA MET A 83 -0.35 16.06 7.90
C MET A 83 1.15 16.32 7.69
N LEU A 84 1.89 15.38 7.10
CA LEU A 84 3.31 15.53 6.80
C LEU A 84 3.58 16.76 5.90
N THR A 85 2.78 16.95 4.86
CA THR A 85 2.95 18.05 3.91
C THR A 85 2.47 19.39 4.47
N LYS A 86 1.26 19.45 5.04
CA LYS A 86 0.62 20.72 5.44
C LYS A 86 1.02 21.20 6.83
N VAL A 87 1.24 20.28 7.76
CA VAL A 87 1.54 20.61 9.17
C VAL A 87 3.04 20.57 9.41
N CYS A 88 3.73 19.52 8.94
CA CYS A 88 5.18 19.41 9.09
C CYS A 88 5.96 20.13 7.99
N GLY A 89 5.30 20.61 6.92
CA GLY A 89 5.94 21.36 5.85
C GLY A 89 6.84 20.51 4.94
N LEU A 90 6.68 19.18 4.95
CA LEU A 90 7.52 18.27 4.18
C LEU A 90 7.33 18.50 2.67
N GLN A 91 8.43 18.60 1.94
CA GLN A 91 8.47 18.78 0.50
C GLN A 91 8.97 17.52 -0.22
N LYS A 92 8.69 17.44 -1.52
CA LYS A 92 9.23 16.40 -2.39
C LYS A 92 10.76 16.39 -2.30
N GLY A 93 11.33 15.23 -2.04
CA GLY A 93 12.78 15.02 -1.93
C GLY A 93 13.32 15.14 -0.50
N ASP A 94 12.51 15.60 0.46
CA ASP A 94 12.89 15.59 1.86
C ASP A 94 13.07 14.16 2.38
N ARG A 95 14.01 13.99 3.30
CA ARG A 95 14.35 12.69 3.88
C ARG A 95 13.70 12.56 5.24
N VAL A 96 12.90 11.50 5.42
CA VAL A 96 12.24 11.18 6.68
C VAL A 96 12.82 9.88 7.23
N ILE A 97 13.24 9.90 8.50
CA ILE A 97 13.62 8.70 9.24
C ILE A 97 12.44 8.31 10.14
N VAL A 98 11.97 7.08 10.01
CA VAL A 98 10.86 6.55 10.82
C VAL A 98 11.39 5.52 11.80
N VAL A 99 11.40 5.87 13.09
CA VAL A 99 11.80 4.96 14.18
C VAL A 99 10.58 4.68 15.05
N LEU A 100 9.87 3.59 14.75
CA LEU A 100 8.72 3.13 15.54
C LEU A 100 8.83 1.61 15.78
N PRO A 101 8.23 1.10 16.88
CA PRO A 101 8.07 -0.34 17.07
C PRO A 101 7.14 -0.95 16.01
N ARG A 102 6.92 -2.26 16.05
CA ARG A 102 5.99 -2.98 15.14
C ARG A 102 4.53 -2.68 15.47
N ILE A 103 4.13 -1.43 15.28
CA ILE A 103 2.76 -0.92 15.49
C ILE A 103 2.15 -0.53 14.14
N PRO A 104 0.81 -0.51 14.03
CA PRO A 104 0.10 -0.22 12.77
C PRO A 104 0.50 1.11 12.12
N GLU A 105 0.77 2.14 12.93
CA GLU A 105 1.13 3.49 12.48
C GLU A 105 2.40 3.50 11.63
N TRP A 106 3.33 2.56 11.86
CA TRP A 106 4.53 2.44 11.04
C TRP A 106 4.18 2.26 9.56
N TRP A 107 3.15 1.45 9.25
CA TRP A 107 2.69 1.26 7.88
C TRP A 107 2.03 2.50 7.30
N LEU A 108 1.24 3.22 8.10
CA LEU A 108 0.60 4.47 7.65
C LEU A 108 1.62 5.53 7.28
N VAL A 109 2.66 5.70 8.10
CA VAL A 109 3.73 6.68 7.84
C VAL A 109 4.52 6.29 6.60
N ASN A 110 4.90 5.02 6.43
CA ASN A 110 5.63 4.59 5.23
C ASN A 110 4.83 4.79 3.95
N VAL A 111 3.55 4.40 3.93
CA VAL A 111 2.68 4.62 2.76
C VAL A 111 2.50 6.12 2.50
N ALA A 112 2.35 6.93 3.55
CA ALA A 112 2.25 8.38 3.42
C ALA A 112 3.53 9.03 2.84
N CYS A 113 4.72 8.56 3.24
CA CYS A 113 5.99 9.00 2.66
C CYS A 113 6.06 8.64 1.17
N ILE A 114 5.65 7.42 0.79
CA ILE A 114 5.59 7.00 -0.63
C ILE A 114 4.63 7.90 -1.43
N ARG A 115 3.50 8.31 -0.85
CA ARG A 115 2.55 9.22 -1.50
C ARG A 115 3.12 10.63 -1.73
N THR A 116 3.99 11.09 -0.83
CA THR A 116 4.43 12.50 -0.76
C THR A 116 5.83 12.73 -1.32
N GLY A 117 6.63 11.67 -1.46
CA GLY A 117 8.00 11.72 -2.00
C GLY A 117 8.09 11.78 -3.53
N GLN A 118 6.98 12.01 -4.21
CA GLN A 118 6.88 12.10 -5.68
C GLN A 118 6.77 13.52 -6.19
#